data_AF-A0A6B3GIV2-F1
#
_entry.id   AF-A0A6B3GIV2-F1
#
_cell.length_a   1.000
_cell.length_b   1.000
_cell.length_c   1.000
_cell.angle_alpha   90.00
_cell.angle_beta   90.00
_cell.angle_gamma   90.00
#
_symmetry.space_group_name_H-M   'P 1'
#
loop_
_entity.id
_entity.type
_entity.pdbx_description
1 polymer ?
#
loop_
_entity_poly.entity_id
_entity_poly.type
_entity_poly.pdbx_seq_one_letter_code
_entity_poly.pdbx_strand_id
1 'polypeptide(L)'
;AMPLRQTIKVATYLFEQKLRKREKFPLIVELEPLFACNLACEGCGKIQHPAGVLKQRMPVAQAVGAVLESGAPMVSIAGGEPLMHPQIDEIVRQLVARKKYVFLCTNAMLMRKKLDKFTPSPYFAFAVHIDGLRERHDESVAKEGVFDEAVAAMKEAKARGFRVTTNSTFFNTDTPQTIIEVLNYLNDDLHVDEMMISPAYAYEKAPDQEHFLGV
;
A
#
# COMPACT_ATOMS: atom_id res chain seq x y z
N ALA A 1 13.47 9.60 4.17
CA ALA A 1 13.03 10.98 3.87
C ALA A 1 12.50 11.05 2.43
N MET A 2 11.44 11.80 2.15
CA MET A 2 10.85 11.86 0.80
C MET A 2 11.88 12.35 -0.25
N PRO A 3 11.95 11.72 -1.44
CA PRO A 3 12.86 12.15 -2.50
C PRO A 3 12.59 13.60 -2.94
N LEU A 4 13.64 14.38 -3.20
CA LEU A 4 13.55 15.79 -3.61
C LEU A 4 12.60 16.02 -4.81
N ARG A 5 12.61 15.10 -5.79
CA ARG A 5 11.69 15.15 -6.95
C ARG A 5 10.22 15.06 -6.55
N GLN A 6 9.90 14.26 -5.54
CA GLN A 6 8.55 14.13 -5.00
C GLN A 6 8.14 15.41 -4.30
N THR A 7 9.02 15.94 -3.44
CA THR A 7 8.82 17.22 -2.73
C THR A 7 8.56 18.38 -3.70
N ILE A 8 9.39 18.55 -4.73
CA ILE A 8 9.22 19.62 -5.74
C ILE A 8 7.87 19.49 -6.43
N LYS A 9 7.50 18.28 -6.90
CA LYS A 9 6.24 18.08 -7.61
C LYS A 9 5.01 18.36 -6.73
N VAL A 10 5.03 17.92 -5.47
CA VAL A 10 3.95 18.21 -4.52
C VAL A 10 3.88 19.71 -4.22
N ALA A 11 5.02 20.36 -3.99
CA ALA A 11 5.08 21.81 -3.75
C ALA A 11 4.55 22.62 -4.95
N THR A 12 4.94 22.27 -6.18
CA THR A 12 4.41 22.90 -7.40
C THR A 12 2.90 22.69 -7.51
N TYR A 13 2.40 21.48 -7.28
CA TYR A 13 0.97 21.20 -7.29
C TYR A 13 0.22 22.06 -6.27
N LEU A 14 0.68 22.11 -5.01
CA LEU A 14 0.08 22.91 -3.94
C LEU A 14 0.06 24.40 -4.32
N PHE A 15 1.15 24.91 -4.86
CA PHE A 15 1.26 26.30 -5.31
C PHE A 15 0.24 26.61 -6.42
N GLU A 16 0.09 25.73 -7.41
CA GLU A 16 -0.92 25.89 -8.47
C GLU A 16 -2.35 25.90 -7.91
N GLN A 17 -2.68 25.03 -6.96
CA GLN A 17 -4.03 25.01 -6.36
C GLN A 17 -4.31 26.31 -5.58
N LYS A 18 -3.30 26.82 -4.85
CA LYS A 18 -3.41 28.08 -4.12
C LYS A 18 -3.57 29.28 -5.05
N LEU A 19 -2.82 29.34 -6.15
CA LEU A 19 -2.98 30.36 -7.19
C LEU A 19 -4.38 30.34 -7.81
N ARG A 20 -4.95 29.14 -8.02
CA ARG A 20 -6.32 28.96 -8.52
C ARG A 20 -7.41 29.19 -7.46
N LYS A 21 -7.05 29.60 -6.23
CA LYS A 21 -7.96 29.81 -5.10
C LYS A 21 -8.88 28.61 -4.83
N ARG A 22 -8.39 27.38 -5.07
CA ARG A 22 -9.13 26.16 -4.77
C ARG A 22 -8.99 25.85 -3.29
N GLU A 23 -10.09 25.87 -2.56
CA GLU A 23 -10.11 25.56 -1.13
C GLU A 23 -9.89 24.07 -0.85
N LYS A 24 -10.39 23.20 -1.73
CA LYS A 24 -10.30 21.74 -1.60
C LYS A 24 -9.76 21.13 -2.89
N PHE A 25 -8.78 20.25 -2.75
CA PHE A 25 -8.15 19.54 -3.85
C PHE A 25 -7.50 18.25 -3.34
N PRO A 26 -7.43 17.17 -4.14
CA PRO A 26 -6.86 15.92 -3.69
C PRO A 26 -5.34 15.89 -3.88
N LEU A 27 -4.62 15.47 -2.83
CA LEU A 27 -3.17 15.21 -2.92
C LEU A 27 -2.86 13.77 -3.31
N ILE A 28 -3.70 12.85 -2.85
CA ILE A 28 -3.61 11.43 -3.13
C ILE A 28 -5.00 10.92 -3.46
N VAL A 29 -5.07 9.99 -4.41
CA VAL A 29 -6.28 9.20 -4.67
C VAL A 29 -5.98 7.75 -4.30
N GLU A 30 -6.88 7.12 -3.55
CA GLU A 30 -6.84 5.70 -3.29
C GLU A 30 -7.68 4.99 -4.35
N LEU A 31 -7.04 4.09 -5.10
CA LEU A 31 -7.66 3.32 -6.15
C LEU A 31 -7.75 1.87 -5.71
N GLU A 32 -8.95 1.31 -5.67
CA GLU A 32 -9.20 -0.11 -5.42
C GLU A 32 -9.66 -0.79 -6.72
N PRO A 33 -8.76 -1.36 -7.54
CA PRO A 33 -9.14 -1.97 -8.81
C PRO A 33 -9.79 -3.36 -8.62
N LEU A 34 -9.78 -3.90 -7.40
CA LEU A 34 -10.42 -5.16 -7.04
C LEU A 34 -10.58 -5.28 -5.51
N PHE A 35 -11.50 -6.14 -5.08
CA PHE A 35 -11.74 -6.43 -3.65
C PHE A 35 -11.23 -7.80 -3.19
N ALA A 36 -10.94 -8.73 -4.10
CA ALA A 36 -10.42 -10.05 -3.74
C ALA A 36 -9.01 -9.98 -3.12
N CYS A 37 -8.77 -10.79 -2.09
CA CYS A 37 -7.45 -10.96 -1.49
C CYS A 37 -7.13 -12.46 -1.37
N ASN A 38 -5.83 -12.78 -1.29
CA ASN A 38 -5.29 -14.12 -1.05
C ASN A 38 -4.96 -14.37 0.43
N LEU A 39 -5.30 -13.43 1.32
CA LEU A 39 -5.22 -13.51 2.78
C LEU A 39 -6.56 -13.11 3.40
N ALA A 40 -6.75 -13.42 4.68
CA ALA A 40 -7.98 -13.16 5.43
C ALA A 40 -7.67 -12.51 6.78
N CYS A 41 -7.03 -11.34 6.74
CA CYS A 41 -6.54 -10.63 7.91
C CYS A 41 -7.68 -10.28 8.90
N GLU A 42 -7.38 -10.35 10.19
CA GLU A 42 -8.35 -10.18 11.27
C GLU A 42 -8.91 -8.74 11.34
N GLY A 43 -8.07 -7.74 11.03
CA GLY A 43 -8.47 -6.34 10.98
C GLY A 43 -9.13 -5.90 9.66
N CYS A 44 -9.37 -6.81 8.70
CA CYS A 44 -9.79 -6.45 7.34
C CYS A 44 -11.27 -6.78 7.07
N GLY A 45 -12.08 -5.75 6.83
CA GLY A 45 -13.47 -5.92 6.36
C GLY A 45 -13.62 -6.04 4.84
N LYS A 46 -12.54 -5.90 4.07
CA LYS A 46 -12.61 -5.75 2.59
C LYS A 46 -12.92 -7.03 1.84
N ILE A 47 -12.66 -8.20 2.40
CA ILE A 47 -13.02 -9.47 1.76
C ILE A 47 -14.45 -9.93 2.08
N GLN A 48 -15.17 -9.20 2.97
CA GLN A 48 -16.55 -9.48 3.33
C GLN A 48 -17.54 -8.89 2.32
N HIS A 49 -17.40 -9.26 1.05
CA HIS A 49 -18.28 -8.88 -0.03
C HIS A 49 -18.89 -10.10 -0.73
N PRO A 50 -20.07 -9.98 -1.37
CA PRO A 50 -20.62 -11.05 -2.18
C PRO A 50 -19.64 -11.51 -3.27
N ALA A 51 -19.65 -12.81 -3.59
CA ALA A 51 -18.72 -13.40 -4.56
C ALA A 51 -18.71 -12.70 -5.93
N GLY A 52 -19.85 -12.15 -6.36
CA GLY A 52 -19.94 -11.36 -7.59
C GLY A 52 -19.06 -10.11 -7.56
N VAL A 53 -19.00 -9.41 -6.42
CA VAL A 53 -18.16 -8.21 -6.22
C VAL A 53 -16.69 -8.58 -6.12
N LEU A 54 -16.35 -9.64 -5.38
CA LEU A 54 -14.96 -10.11 -5.26
C LEU A 54 -14.35 -10.54 -6.60
N LYS A 55 -15.16 -11.00 -7.54
CA LYS A 55 -14.73 -11.38 -8.91
C LYS A 55 -14.46 -10.19 -9.82
N GLN A 56 -14.91 -8.98 -9.47
CA GLN A 56 -14.73 -7.81 -10.32
C GLN A 56 -13.26 -7.41 -10.42
N ARG A 57 -12.86 -6.98 -11.62
CA ARG A 57 -11.53 -6.47 -11.94
C ARG A 57 -11.73 -5.21 -12.76
N MET A 58 -11.32 -4.07 -12.23
CA MET A 58 -11.51 -2.77 -12.87
C MET A 58 -10.67 -2.72 -14.17
N PRO A 59 -11.28 -2.46 -15.34
CA PRO A 59 -10.53 -2.31 -16.58
C PRO A 59 -9.48 -1.20 -16.48
N VAL A 60 -8.33 -1.39 -17.14
CA VAL A 60 -7.21 -0.44 -17.09
C VAL A 60 -7.64 0.98 -17.44
N ALA A 61 -8.45 1.15 -18.50
CA ALA A 61 -8.93 2.46 -18.94
C ALA A 61 -9.75 3.18 -17.85
N GLN A 62 -10.59 2.43 -17.13
CA GLN A 62 -11.39 2.97 -16.03
C GLN A 62 -10.50 3.34 -14.84
N ALA A 63 -9.59 2.45 -14.45
CA ALA A 63 -8.64 2.68 -13.34
C ALA A 63 -7.76 3.92 -13.58
N VAL A 64 -7.15 4.02 -14.75
CA VAL A 64 -6.32 5.17 -15.13
C VAL A 64 -7.19 6.42 -15.27
N GLY A 65 -8.38 6.31 -15.88
CA GLY A 65 -9.33 7.40 -16.03
C GLY A 65 -9.70 8.04 -14.70
N ALA A 66 -10.09 7.25 -13.70
CA ALA A 66 -10.45 7.72 -12.37
C ALA A 66 -9.30 8.47 -11.68
N VAL A 67 -8.07 7.96 -11.78
CA VAL A 67 -6.89 8.63 -11.21
C VAL A 67 -6.62 9.97 -11.91
N LEU A 68 -6.81 10.05 -13.23
CA LEU A 68 -6.63 11.30 -13.97
C LEU A 68 -7.73 12.32 -13.67
N GLU A 69 -8.98 11.88 -13.59
CA GLU A 69 -10.14 12.69 -13.25
C GLU A 69 -9.99 13.33 -11.86
N SER A 70 -9.46 12.59 -10.88
CA SER A 70 -9.20 13.14 -9.54
C SER A 70 -8.25 14.35 -9.58
N GLY A 71 -7.33 14.41 -10.55
CA GLY A 71 -6.30 15.44 -10.62
C GLY A 71 -5.20 15.30 -9.54
N ALA A 72 -5.23 14.27 -8.70
CA ALA A 72 -4.24 14.05 -7.64
C ALA A 72 -2.84 13.79 -8.24
N PRO A 73 -1.75 14.35 -7.69
CA PRO A 73 -0.39 14.08 -8.16
C PRO A 73 0.10 12.68 -7.80
N MET A 74 -0.50 12.04 -6.79
CA MET A 74 -0.12 10.74 -6.25
C MET A 74 -1.31 9.78 -6.22
N VAL A 75 -1.03 8.49 -6.28
CA VAL A 75 -2.02 7.42 -6.22
C VAL A 75 -1.50 6.29 -5.33
N SER A 76 -2.34 5.88 -4.39
CA SER A 76 -2.16 4.62 -3.67
C SER A 76 -3.10 3.60 -4.32
N ILE A 77 -2.53 2.54 -4.90
CA ILE A 77 -3.32 1.45 -5.46
C ILE A 77 -3.45 0.41 -4.36
N ALA A 78 -4.63 0.36 -3.76
CA ALA A 78 -5.02 -0.50 -2.66
C ALA A 78 -6.17 -1.44 -3.09
N GLY A 79 -6.93 -1.99 -2.15
CA GLY A 79 -8.09 -2.85 -2.41
C GLY A 79 -8.06 -4.11 -1.55
N GLY A 80 -8.34 -5.27 -2.18
CA GLY A 80 -7.91 -6.56 -1.65
C GLY A 80 -6.39 -6.73 -1.81
N GLU A 81 -5.94 -7.67 -2.64
CA GLU A 81 -4.52 -7.74 -3.04
C GLU A 81 -4.36 -7.28 -4.50
N PRO A 82 -3.84 -6.06 -4.76
CA PRO A 82 -3.67 -5.53 -6.12
C PRO A 82 -2.89 -6.43 -7.07
N LEU A 83 -1.91 -7.20 -6.59
CA LEU A 83 -1.14 -8.13 -7.45
C LEU A 83 -1.97 -9.32 -7.97
N MET A 84 -3.19 -9.52 -7.47
CA MET A 84 -4.18 -10.45 -8.05
C MET A 84 -4.86 -9.88 -9.30
N HIS A 85 -4.75 -8.59 -9.59
CA HIS A 85 -5.27 -8.03 -10.84
C HIS A 85 -4.43 -8.54 -12.02
N PRO A 86 -5.05 -9.08 -13.09
CA PRO A 86 -4.29 -9.62 -14.22
C PRO A 86 -3.49 -8.55 -14.98
N GLN A 87 -3.91 -7.29 -14.89
CA GLN A 87 -3.34 -6.14 -15.62
C GLN A 87 -2.82 -5.03 -14.68
N ILE A 88 -2.44 -5.35 -13.44
CA ILE A 88 -1.95 -4.33 -12.49
C ILE A 88 -0.70 -3.62 -13.01
N ASP A 89 0.19 -4.36 -13.67
CA ASP A 89 1.42 -3.87 -14.28
C ASP A 89 1.13 -2.81 -15.34
N GLU A 90 0.11 -3.04 -16.17
CA GLU A 90 -0.31 -2.08 -17.18
C GLU A 90 -0.90 -0.79 -16.56
N ILE A 91 -1.70 -0.91 -15.49
CA ILE A 91 -2.22 0.25 -14.75
C ILE A 91 -1.05 1.08 -14.19
N VAL A 92 -0.13 0.43 -13.48
CA VAL A 92 1.06 1.09 -12.90
C VAL A 92 1.90 1.75 -13.99
N ARG A 93 2.20 1.05 -15.07
CA ARG A 93 2.99 1.55 -16.20
C ARG A 93 2.37 2.82 -16.80
N GLN A 94 1.06 2.82 -17.02
CA GLN A 94 0.35 3.98 -17.58
C GLN A 94 0.33 5.19 -16.65
N LEU A 95 0.23 4.98 -15.34
CA LEU A 95 0.25 6.05 -14.34
C LEU A 95 1.66 6.64 -14.17
N VAL A 96 2.68 5.76 -14.12
CA VAL A 96 4.10 6.14 -14.08
C VAL A 96 4.51 6.92 -15.34
N ALA A 97 4.08 6.49 -16.53
CA ALA A 97 4.34 7.22 -17.78
C ALA A 97 3.79 8.65 -17.77
N ARG A 98 2.71 8.89 -17.00
CA ARG A 98 2.11 10.21 -16.76
C ARG A 98 2.69 10.92 -15.54
N LYS A 99 3.80 10.40 -15.01
CA LYS A 99 4.54 10.91 -13.85
C LYS A 99 3.69 10.98 -12.57
N LYS A 100 2.61 10.19 -12.44
CA LYS A 100 1.92 10.05 -11.14
C LYS A 100 2.84 9.27 -10.20
N TYR A 101 2.96 9.69 -8.95
CA TYR A 101 3.65 8.87 -7.96
C TYR A 101 2.72 7.73 -7.54
N VAL A 102 3.10 6.51 -7.89
CA VAL A 102 2.33 5.29 -7.65
C VAL A 102 2.92 4.56 -6.46
N PHE A 103 2.11 4.36 -5.43
CA PHE A 103 2.37 3.43 -4.34
C PHE A 103 1.48 2.22 -4.56
N LEU A 104 2.07 1.07 -4.84
CA LEU A 104 1.32 -0.18 -4.99
C LEU A 104 1.33 -0.92 -3.65
N CYS A 105 0.20 -0.88 -2.96
CA CYS A 105 0.02 -1.55 -1.69
C CYS A 105 -0.07 -3.07 -1.91
N THR A 106 0.62 -3.86 -1.10
CA THR A 106 0.63 -5.32 -1.24
C THR A 106 0.94 -6.02 0.09
N ASN A 107 0.39 -7.22 0.26
CA ASN A 107 0.79 -8.18 1.30
C ASN A 107 2.06 -8.98 0.91
N ALA A 108 2.69 -8.64 -0.21
CA ALA A 108 3.92 -9.21 -0.75
C ALA A 108 3.90 -10.69 -1.20
N MET A 109 2.86 -11.45 -0.88
CA MET A 109 2.77 -12.89 -1.20
C MET A 109 2.87 -13.23 -2.69
N LEU A 110 2.50 -12.29 -3.56
CA LEU A 110 2.59 -12.43 -5.01
C LEU A 110 3.74 -11.63 -5.61
N MET A 111 4.47 -10.86 -4.81
CA MET A 111 5.41 -9.87 -5.29
C MET A 111 6.57 -10.52 -6.05
N ARG A 112 7.27 -11.52 -5.47
CA ARG A 112 8.39 -12.21 -6.15
C ARG A 112 7.98 -12.81 -7.50
N LYS A 113 6.79 -13.39 -7.60
CA LYS A 113 6.25 -13.97 -8.84
C LYS A 113 5.87 -12.93 -9.90
N LYS A 114 5.75 -11.66 -9.53
CA LYS A 114 5.26 -10.58 -10.38
C LYS A 114 6.31 -9.49 -10.62
N LEU A 115 7.43 -9.48 -9.89
CA LEU A 115 8.46 -8.44 -9.98
C LEU A 115 8.94 -8.21 -11.42
N ASP A 116 9.07 -9.26 -12.23
CA ASP A 116 9.49 -9.16 -13.66
C ASP A 116 8.52 -8.37 -14.54
N LYS A 117 7.28 -8.17 -14.10
CA LYS A 117 6.29 -7.38 -14.84
C LYS A 117 6.41 -5.88 -14.58
N PHE A 118 7.18 -5.48 -13.58
CA PHE A 118 7.36 -4.09 -13.21
C PHE A 118 8.77 -3.61 -13.57
N THR A 119 8.93 -2.30 -13.68
CA THR A 119 10.24 -1.68 -13.90
C THR A 119 10.47 -0.63 -12.82
N PRO A 120 11.65 -0.60 -12.18
CA PRO A 120 11.98 0.46 -11.22
C PRO A 120 11.80 1.84 -11.85
N SER A 121 11.22 2.75 -11.10
CA SER A 121 10.96 4.12 -11.55
C SER A 121 11.00 5.07 -10.37
N PRO A 122 11.50 6.31 -10.53
CA PRO A 122 11.42 7.32 -9.48
C PRO A 122 9.97 7.72 -9.13
N TYR A 123 9.00 7.32 -9.95
CA TYR A 123 7.57 7.55 -9.72
C TYR A 123 6.84 6.31 -9.18
N PHE A 124 7.55 5.24 -8.81
CA PHE A 124 6.95 3.98 -8.39
C PHE A 124 7.60 3.44 -7.11
N ALA A 125 6.77 3.00 -6.17
CA ALA A 125 7.20 2.26 -4.99
C ALA A 125 6.23 1.12 -4.69
N PHE A 126 6.76 0.00 -4.22
CA PHE A 126 5.95 -0.99 -3.52
C PHE A 126 5.75 -0.53 -2.09
N ALA A 127 4.51 -0.55 -1.60
CA ALA A 127 4.14 -0.29 -0.22
C ALA A 127 3.73 -1.62 0.44
N VAL A 128 4.64 -2.26 1.15
CA VAL A 128 4.43 -3.59 1.74
C VAL A 128 3.82 -3.44 3.13
N HIS A 129 2.75 -4.19 3.41
CA HIS A 129 2.16 -4.23 4.74
C HIS A 129 2.98 -5.10 5.68
N ILE A 130 3.42 -4.55 6.82
CA ILE A 130 4.11 -5.26 7.91
C ILE A 130 3.57 -4.70 9.22
N ASP A 131 2.74 -5.47 9.91
CA ASP A 131 1.98 -5.02 11.08
C ASP A 131 2.59 -5.50 12.41
N GLY A 132 3.75 -6.15 12.36
CA GLY A 132 4.44 -6.71 13.51
C GLY A 132 5.74 -7.39 13.11
N LEU A 133 6.50 -7.87 14.10
CA LEU A 133 7.52 -8.88 13.85
C LEU A 133 6.85 -10.23 13.58
N ARG A 134 7.61 -11.21 13.09
CA ARG A 134 7.17 -12.53 12.61
C ARG A 134 5.84 -13.04 13.17
N GLU A 135 5.80 -13.39 14.45
CA GLU A 135 4.63 -14.03 15.07
C GLU A 135 3.41 -13.11 15.02
N ARG A 136 3.59 -11.84 15.42
CA ARG A 136 2.53 -10.84 15.43
C ARG A 136 1.98 -10.52 14.03
N HIS A 137 2.86 -10.45 13.04
CA HIS A 137 2.43 -10.19 11.66
C HIS A 137 1.69 -11.39 11.06
N ASP A 138 2.19 -12.61 11.30
CA ASP A 138 1.55 -13.83 10.81
C ASP A 138 0.17 -14.05 11.47
N GLU A 139 0.04 -13.71 12.76
CA GLU A 139 -1.24 -13.65 13.48
C GLU A 139 -2.19 -12.64 12.85
N SER A 140 -1.76 -11.38 12.63
CA SER A 140 -2.64 -10.33 12.12
C SER A 140 -3.22 -10.64 10.73
N VAL A 141 -2.49 -11.42 9.92
CA VAL A 141 -2.92 -11.86 8.58
C VAL A 141 -3.53 -13.27 8.57
N ALA A 142 -3.69 -13.89 9.74
CA ALA A 142 -4.23 -15.23 9.97
C ALA A 142 -3.52 -16.33 9.15
N LYS A 143 -2.19 -16.21 8.99
CA LYS A 143 -1.39 -17.15 8.20
C LYS A 143 0.09 -17.12 8.55
N GLU A 144 0.61 -18.29 8.93
CA GLU A 144 2.04 -18.50 9.18
C GLU A 144 2.92 -18.33 7.93
N GLY A 145 4.12 -17.80 8.13
CA GLY A 145 5.18 -17.65 7.12
C GLY A 145 5.01 -16.44 6.20
N VAL A 146 4.02 -15.58 6.44
CA VAL A 146 3.80 -14.38 5.61
C VAL A 146 4.90 -13.35 5.85
N PHE A 147 5.34 -13.16 7.09
CA PHE A 147 6.42 -12.25 7.43
C PHE A 147 7.71 -12.57 6.67
N ASP A 148 8.11 -13.84 6.64
CA ASP A 148 9.31 -14.28 5.93
C ASP A 148 9.21 -14.08 4.43
N GLU A 149 8.07 -14.43 3.84
CA GLU A 149 7.83 -14.21 2.41
C GLU A 149 7.91 -12.72 2.09
N ALA A 150 7.27 -11.87 2.90
CA ALA A 150 7.28 -10.43 2.70
C ALA A 150 8.70 -9.85 2.82
N VAL A 151 9.47 -10.26 3.83
CA VAL A 151 10.87 -9.86 3.99
C VAL A 151 11.72 -10.29 2.78
N ALA A 152 11.59 -11.55 2.34
CA ALA A 152 12.31 -12.06 1.18
C ALA A 152 11.96 -11.28 -0.08
N ALA A 153 10.67 -10.98 -0.29
CA ALA A 153 10.18 -10.22 -1.42
C ALA A 153 10.70 -8.77 -1.40
N MET A 154 10.69 -8.11 -0.24
CA MET A 154 11.22 -6.75 -0.08
C MET A 154 12.71 -6.69 -0.42
N LYS A 155 13.51 -7.64 0.11
CA LYS A 155 14.94 -7.74 -0.20
C LYS A 155 15.19 -7.92 -1.71
N GLU A 156 14.43 -8.79 -2.35
CA GLU A 156 14.54 -9.02 -3.80
C GLU A 156 14.14 -7.77 -4.62
N ALA A 157 13.05 -7.10 -4.24
CA ALA A 157 12.62 -5.86 -4.91
C ALA A 157 13.69 -4.77 -4.79
N LYS A 158 14.25 -4.56 -3.59
CA LYS A 158 15.35 -3.59 -3.39
C LYS A 158 16.60 -3.97 -4.19
N ALA A 159 16.98 -5.25 -4.23
CA ALA A 159 18.11 -5.72 -5.02
C ALA A 159 17.94 -5.46 -6.53
N ARG A 160 16.69 -5.45 -7.02
CA ARG A 160 16.33 -5.08 -8.40
C ARG A 160 16.18 -3.57 -8.61
N GLY A 161 16.46 -2.75 -7.59
CA GLY A 161 16.43 -1.29 -7.65
C GLY A 161 15.05 -0.65 -7.44
N PHE A 162 14.04 -1.43 -7.02
CA PHE A 162 12.75 -0.86 -6.66
C PHE A 162 12.84 -0.11 -5.33
N ARG A 163 12.09 0.99 -5.24
CA ARG A 163 11.80 1.62 -3.97
C ARG A 163 10.78 0.78 -3.21
N VAL A 164 11.07 0.49 -1.95
CA VAL A 164 10.22 -0.30 -1.07
C VAL A 164 9.94 0.51 0.18
N THR A 165 8.67 0.84 0.37
CA THR A 165 8.15 1.48 1.58
C THR A 165 7.30 0.48 2.35
N THR A 166 7.05 0.74 3.62
CA THR A 166 6.14 -0.08 4.43
C THR A 166 4.94 0.71 4.91
N ASN A 167 3.85 -0.01 5.16
CA ASN A 167 2.73 0.49 5.96
C ASN A 167 2.50 -0.48 7.11
N SER A 168 2.43 0.04 8.33
CA SER A 168 2.24 -0.73 9.55
C SER A 168 1.01 -0.22 10.28
N THR A 169 0.12 -1.15 10.64
CA THR A 169 -1.08 -0.88 11.42
C THR A 169 -0.89 -1.43 12.83
N PHE A 170 -0.97 -0.55 13.83
CA PHE A 170 -0.81 -0.92 15.24
C PHE A 170 -2.14 -0.90 15.99
N PHE A 171 -2.37 -1.94 16.77
CA PHE A 171 -3.59 -2.24 17.52
C PHE A 171 -3.42 -1.90 19.01
N ASN A 172 -4.49 -2.00 19.79
CA ASN A 172 -4.43 -1.73 21.24
C ASN A 172 -3.62 -2.79 22.01
N THR A 173 -3.35 -3.93 21.39
CA THR A 173 -2.48 -5.00 21.89
C THR A 173 -0.99 -4.72 21.69
N ASP A 174 -0.65 -3.75 20.85
CA ASP A 174 0.74 -3.35 20.62
C ASP A 174 1.20 -2.37 21.70
N THR A 175 2.41 -2.59 22.20
CA THR A 175 3.04 -1.69 23.18
C THR A 175 3.97 -0.71 22.47
N PRO A 176 4.33 0.43 23.10
CA PRO A 176 5.34 1.32 22.53
C PRO A 176 6.66 0.60 22.20
N GLN A 177 7.04 -0.39 23.01
CA GLN A 177 8.27 -1.15 22.82
C GLN A 177 8.20 -2.06 21.58
N THR A 178 7.09 -2.78 21.38
CA THR A 178 6.92 -3.64 20.20
C THR A 178 6.85 -2.82 18.91
N ILE A 179 6.24 -1.63 18.96
CA ILE A 179 6.26 -0.67 17.85
C ILE A 179 7.69 -0.24 17.51
N ILE A 180 8.48 0.15 18.52
CA ILE A 180 9.89 0.53 18.33
C ILE A 180 10.69 -0.61 17.70
N GLU A 181 10.49 -1.85 18.15
CA GLU A 181 11.19 -3.03 17.61
C GLU A 181 10.89 -3.25 16.13
N VAL A 182 9.61 -3.15 15.73
CA VAL A 182 9.22 -3.23 14.32
C VAL A 182 9.88 -2.13 13.50
N LEU A 183 9.82 -0.88 13.97
CA LEU A 183 10.40 0.26 13.26
C LEU A 183 11.92 0.17 13.14
N ASN A 184 12.61 -0.28 14.19
CA ASN A 184 14.04 -0.53 14.15
C ASN A 184 14.37 -1.62 13.14
N TYR A 185 13.64 -2.75 13.15
CA TYR A 185 13.88 -3.83 12.18
C TYR A 185 13.68 -3.37 10.73
N LEU A 186 12.60 -2.62 10.46
CA LEU A 186 12.33 -2.09 9.12
C LEU A 186 13.41 -1.09 8.67
N ASN A 187 13.92 -0.26 9.57
CA ASN A 187 14.92 0.76 9.27
C ASN A 187 16.36 0.22 9.20
N ASP A 188 16.76 -0.57 10.20
CA ASP A 188 18.14 -0.97 10.45
C ASP A 188 18.49 -2.29 9.76
N ASP A 189 17.55 -3.25 9.66
CA ASP A 189 17.80 -4.55 9.02
C ASP A 189 17.34 -4.58 7.56
N LEU A 190 16.19 -3.99 7.25
CA LEU A 190 15.63 -3.99 5.89
C LEU A 190 15.93 -2.72 5.09
N HIS A 191 16.35 -1.65 5.77
CA HIS A 191 16.65 -0.35 5.17
C HIS A 191 15.54 0.16 4.24
N VAL A 192 14.28 0.03 4.63
CA VAL A 192 13.14 0.48 3.82
C VAL A 192 13.21 1.98 3.53
N ASP A 193 12.70 2.40 2.38
CA ASP A 193 12.87 3.78 1.89
C ASP A 193 12.00 4.79 2.65
N GLU A 194 10.88 4.34 3.19
CA GLU A 194 9.92 5.11 3.97
C GLU A 194 9.04 4.16 4.80
N MET A 195 8.67 4.57 6.01
CA MET A 195 7.75 3.85 6.88
C MET A 195 6.52 4.71 7.12
N MET A 196 5.34 4.16 6.80
CA MET A 196 4.05 4.72 7.18
C MET A 196 3.53 3.93 8.38
N ILE A 197 3.03 4.64 9.37
CA ILE A 197 2.44 4.05 10.58
C ILE A 197 1.02 4.57 10.71
N SER A 198 0.09 3.65 11.01
CA SER A 198 -1.32 3.97 11.16
C SER A 198 -1.87 3.32 12.43
N PRO A 199 -2.66 4.05 13.24
CA PRO A 199 -3.47 3.43 14.29
C PRO A 199 -4.58 2.57 13.67
N ALA A 200 -4.83 1.39 14.25
CA ALA A 200 -5.97 0.57 13.90
C ALA A 200 -7.27 1.20 14.44
N TYR A 201 -8.20 1.54 13.55
CA TYR A 201 -9.53 2.01 13.90
C TYR A 201 -10.58 0.93 13.64
N ALA A 202 -11.56 0.82 14.54
CA ALA A 202 -12.63 -0.15 14.40
C ALA A 202 -13.45 0.09 13.13
N TYR A 203 -13.62 -0.96 12.34
CA TYR A 203 -14.55 -1.01 11.22
C TYR A 203 -15.68 -1.96 11.57
N GLU A 204 -16.94 -1.59 11.29
CA GLU A 204 -18.12 -2.42 11.55
C GLU A 204 -18.06 -3.82 10.90
N LYS A 205 -17.21 -3.98 9.87
CA LYS A 205 -17.02 -5.23 9.12
C LYS A 205 -15.72 -5.97 9.41
N ALA A 206 -14.86 -5.47 10.30
CA ALA A 206 -13.65 -6.20 10.64
C ALA A 206 -14.02 -7.46 11.46
N PRO A 207 -13.41 -8.64 11.18
CA PRO A 207 -13.59 -9.82 12.01
C PRO A 207 -13.23 -9.61 13.48
N ASP A 208 -12.10 -8.94 13.76
CA ASP A 208 -11.79 -8.43 15.08
C ASP A 208 -12.65 -7.20 15.37
N GLN A 209 -13.09 -7.03 16.61
CA GLN A 209 -13.84 -5.85 17.08
C GLN A 209 -13.30 -5.33 18.42
N GLU A 210 -12.42 -6.07 19.09
CA GLU A 210 -12.01 -5.82 20.47
C GLU A 210 -10.62 -5.15 20.55
N HIS A 211 -9.76 -5.35 19.55
CA HIS A 211 -8.37 -4.90 19.63
C HIS A 211 -8.06 -3.58 18.90
N PHE A 212 -9.08 -2.79 18.57
CA PHE A 212 -8.89 -1.47 17.96
C PHE A 212 -8.65 -0.37 19.00
N LEU A 213 -8.03 0.73 18.58
CA LEU A 213 -7.84 1.89 19.44
C LEU A 213 -9.16 2.64 19.64
N GLY A 214 -9.54 2.85 20.90
CA GLY A 214 -10.72 3.64 21.28
C GLY A 214 -12.03 2.85 21.37
N VAL A 215 -11.97 1.52 21.36
CA VAL A 215 -13.06 0.61 21.75
C VAL A 215 -12.91 0.22 23.20
#